data_AF-A0A952W521-F1
#
_entry.id   AF-A0A952W521-F1
#
_cell.length_a   1.000
_cell.length_b   1.000
_cell.length_c   1.000
_cell.angle_alpha   90.00
_cell.angle_beta   90.00
_cell.angle_gamma   90.00
#
_symmetry.space_group_name_H-M   'P 1'
#
loop_
_entity.id
_entity.type
_entity.pdbx_description
1 polymer ?
#
loop_
_entity_poly.entity_id
_entity_poly.type
_entity_poly.pdbx_seq_one_letter_code
_entity_poly.pdbx_strand_id
1 'polypeptide(L)'
;MMFGRVLAIIVVMCSSARGDVVLGNLSDPLVTSTLFGSGSTVTYKAVGLEMPAERDFRMGAVTLSMNFPNPSPRPEVAIWSGQSAPSQLLTSLTATGPLTGAGEFTFISPGEFVLEGGRRYWLRMSAQTGSPQFLWSATSINAAGAPDPTGVAQYLGFLANGAPSGFKNRFQIVGWPVRCGADLTGSSDPDAPGYGVPDGVVDISDFFYFLDQFVAGNLEVADLTGSSDMDSPWYGAPDGVLDLSDLFYFLDRFFEGCR
;
A
#
# COMPACT_ATOMS: atom_id res chain seq x y z
N MET A 1 -53.75 23.41 -17.53
CA MET A 1 -52.85 23.08 -16.40
C MET A 1 -51.68 22.28 -16.95
N MET A 2 -50.52 22.91 -17.14
CA MET A 2 -49.30 22.26 -17.63
C MET A 2 -48.50 21.73 -16.45
N PHE A 3 -48.32 20.42 -16.37
CA PHE A 3 -47.42 19.78 -15.40
C PHE A 3 -45.98 19.88 -15.90
N GLY A 4 -45.18 20.74 -15.26
CA GLY A 4 -43.74 20.81 -15.47
C GLY A 4 -43.06 19.61 -14.82
N ARG A 5 -42.38 18.78 -15.62
CA ARG A 5 -41.52 17.70 -15.14
C ARG A 5 -40.22 18.30 -14.62
N VAL A 6 -39.97 18.18 -13.32
CA VAL A 6 -38.68 18.51 -12.70
C VAL A 6 -37.75 17.33 -12.93
N LEU A 7 -36.71 17.54 -13.73
CA LEU A 7 -35.62 16.59 -13.93
C LEU A 7 -34.66 16.74 -12.74
N ALA A 8 -34.67 15.78 -11.81
CA ALA A 8 -33.69 15.70 -10.74
C ALA A 8 -32.40 15.08 -11.31
N ILE A 9 -31.34 15.88 -11.41
CA ILE A 9 -30.00 15.41 -11.74
C ILE A 9 -29.38 14.90 -10.44
N ILE A 10 -29.26 13.58 -10.30
CA ILE A 10 -28.49 12.94 -9.23
C ILE A 10 -27.02 13.05 -9.61
N VAL A 11 -26.29 13.95 -8.95
CA VAL A 11 -24.83 14.02 -9.05
C VAL A 11 -24.27 12.96 -8.11
N VAL A 12 -23.85 11.81 -8.66
CA VAL A 12 -23.08 10.81 -7.91
C VAL A 12 -21.68 11.38 -7.72
N MET A 13 -21.41 11.93 -6.53
CA MET A 13 -20.06 12.29 -6.13
C MET A 13 -19.33 11.00 -5.77
N CYS A 14 -18.57 10.45 -6.71
CA CYS A 14 -17.65 9.36 -6.43
C CYS A 14 -16.46 9.95 -5.64
N SER A 15 -16.48 9.83 -4.31
CA SER A 15 -15.31 10.16 -3.49
C SER A 15 -14.23 9.14 -3.80
N SER A 16 -13.13 9.56 -4.42
CA SER A 16 -11.94 8.71 -4.51
C SER A 16 -11.48 8.40 -3.09
N ALA A 17 -11.51 7.11 -2.71
CA ALA A 17 -11.02 6.66 -1.42
C ALA A 17 -9.54 7.06 -1.28
N ARG A 18 -9.27 8.07 -0.46
CA ARG A 18 -7.91 8.56 -0.21
C ARG A 18 -7.15 7.47 0.55
N GLY A 19 -6.08 6.94 -0.05
CA GLY A 19 -5.22 5.97 0.63
C GLY A 19 -4.52 6.58 1.83
N ASP A 20 -4.23 5.73 2.81
CA ASP A 20 -3.48 6.07 4.00
C ASP A 20 -1.98 6.20 3.66
N VAL A 21 -1.27 7.05 4.41
CA VAL A 21 0.18 7.10 4.35
C VAL A 21 0.73 5.92 5.14
N VAL A 22 1.25 4.93 4.41
CA VAL A 22 1.93 3.77 5.02
C VAL A 22 3.21 4.24 5.69
N LEU A 23 4.05 4.96 4.95
CA LEU A 23 5.22 5.64 5.49
C LEU A 23 5.63 6.78 4.56
N GLY A 24 5.92 7.95 5.10
CA GLY A 24 6.43 9.05 4.29
C GLY A 24 6.80 10.29 5.07
N ASN A 25 7.52 11.17 4.38
CA ASN A 25 7.94 12.50 4.86
C ASN A 25 7.80 13.56 3.75
N LEU A 26 6.88 13.35 2.79
CA LEU A 26 6.66 14.33 1.72
C LEU A 26 6.18 15.70 2.24
N SER A 27 5.69 15.84 3.47
CA SER A 27 5.36 17.16 4.02
C SER A 27 6.57 18.08 4.22
N ASP A 28 7.79 17.53 4.25
CA ASP A 28 9.00 18.28 4.60
C ASP A 28 9.58 19.06 3.40
N PRO A 29 10.18 20.23 3.65
CA PRO A 29 10.78 21.04 2.59
C PRO A 29 12.04 20.38 2.02
N LEU A 30 12.21 20.48 0.70
CA LEU A 30 13.44 20.08 0.02
C LEU A 30 14.57 21.04 0.37
N VAL A 31 15.65 20.53 0.96
CA VAL A 31 16.80 21.36 1.38
C VAL A 31 18.11 20.99 0.67
N THR A 32 18.28 19.74 0.22
CA THR A 32 19.45 19.32 -0.55
C THR A 32 19.12 18.16 -1.48
N SER A 33 19.99 17.90 -2.45
CA SER A 33 19.97 16.67 -3.24
C SER A 33 21.33 16.00 -3.16
N THR A 34 21.33 14.68 -3.14
CA THR A 34 22.57 13.90 -3.10
C THR A 34 22.73 13.14 -4.40
N LEU A 35 23.93 13.25 -4.99
CA LEU A 35 24.28 12.53 -6.20
C LEU A 35 24.20 11.03 -5.97
N PHE A 36 23.57 10.34 -6.90
CA PHE A 36 23.35 8.90 -6.86
C PHE A 36 23.43 8.30 -8.28
N GLY A 37 23.79 7.02 -8.38
CA GLY A 37 23.73 6.29 -9.64
C GLY A 37 24.90 6.42 -10.61
N SER A 38 26.15 6.48 -10.13
CA SER A 38 27.34 6.44 -11.02
C SER A 38 27.60 5.04 -11.60
N GLY A 39 26.71 4.56 -12.47
CA GLY A 39 26.93 3.36 -13.30
C GLY A 39 27.11 2.04 -12.55
N SER A 40 26.70 1.96 -11.28
CA SER A 40 26.89 0.80 -10.41
C SER A 40 25.55 0.20 -9.97
N THR A 41 25.33 -1.08 -10.30
CA THR A 41 24.18 -1.87 -9.82
C THR A 41 24.28 -2.25 -8.35
N VAL A 42 25.48 -2.16 -7.77
CA VAL A 42 25.65 -2.45 -6.34
C VAL A 42 25.30 -1.24 -5.47
N THR A 43 25.37 -0.01 -5.99
CA THR A 43 25.01 1.17 -5.19
C THR A 43 23.50 1.32 -5.07
N TYR A 44 23.02 1.37 -3.83
CA TYR A 44 21.62 1.61 -3.51
C TYR A 44 21.46 2.62 -2.38
N LYS A 45 20.25 3.16 -2.32
CA LYS A 45 19.70 3.85 -1.17
C LYS A 45 18.39 3.14 -0.81
N ALA A 46 18.15 2.90 0.48
CA ALA A 46 16.98 2.19 0.92
C ALA A 46 16.42 2.76 2.22
N VAL A 47 15.09 2.77 2.32
CA VAL A 47 14.36 3.13 3.53
C VAL A 47 13.68 1.86 4.04
N GLY A 48 13.95 1.50 5.30
CA GLY A 48 13.34 0.36 5.95
C GLY A 48 12.04 0.74 6.66
N LEU A 49 11.06 -0.14 6.60
CA LEU A 49 9.80 -0.03 7.33
C LEU A 49 9.37 -1.38 7.91
N GLU A 50 8.64 -1.35 9.03
CA GLU A 50 7.97 -2.49 9.62
C GLU A 50 6.47 -2.21 9.69
N MET A 51 5.67 -3.09 9.09
CA MET A 51 4.21 -2.95 9.09
C MET A 51 3.64 -3.26 10.48
N PRO A 52 2.54 -2.61 10.90
CA PRO A 52 1.84 -3.01 12.12
C PRO A 52 1.42 -4.47 12.04
N ALA A 53 1.55 -5.23 13.14
CA ALA A 53 1.34 -6.68 13.15
C ALA A 53 -0.09 -7.13 12.79
N GLU A 54 -1.07 -6.25 12.98
CA GLU A 54 -2.50 -6.58 12.91
C GLU A 54 -3.16 -6.11 11.61
N ARG A 55 -2.38 -5.60 10.64
CA ARG A 55 -3.00 -5.02 9.45
C ARG A 55 -2.12 -5.10 8.23
N ASP A 56 -2.71 -5.71 7.21
CA ASP A 56 -2.20 -5.76 5.85
C ASP A 56 -2.59 -4.51 5.08
N PHE A 57 -1.70 -4.06 4.20
CA PHE A 57 -1.97 -2.92 3.33
C PHE A 57 -1.74 -3.29 1.88
N ARG A 58 -2.76 -3.13 1.05
CA ARG A 58 -2.58 -3.09 -0.40
C ARG A 58 -1.75 -1.85 -0.71
N MET A 59 -0.53 -2.05 -1.21
CA MET A 59 0.35 -0.96 -1.58
C MET A 59 -0.23 -0.23 -2.79
N GLY A 60 -0.30 1.08 -2.67
CA GLY A 60 -0.63 1.98 -3.76
C GLY A 60 0.61 2.61 -4.38
N ALA A 61 0.52 3.91 -4.58
CA ALA A 61 1.60 4.68 -5.18
C ALA A 61 2.79 4.84 -4.22
N VAL A 62 3.99 4.73 -4.78
CA VAL A 62 5.23 5.15 -4.13
C VAL A 62 5.71 6.43 -4.81
N THR A 63 5.81 7.51 -4.05
CA THR A 63 6.26 8.81 -4.57
C THR A 63 7.64 9.12 -4.02
N LEU A 64 8.59 9.44 -4.90
CA LEU A 64 9.96 9.81 -4.57
C LEU A 64 10.25 11.24 -5.03
N SER A 65 10.92 12.04 -4.21
CA SER A 65 11.46 13.32 -4.66
C SER A 65 12.83 13.13 -5.29
N MET A 66 12.97 13.45 -6.57
CA MET A 66 14.19 13.19 -7.34
C MET A 66 14.59 14.37 -8.22
N ASN A 67 15.79 14.31 -8.78
CA ASN A 67 16.22 15.17 -9.88
C ASN A 67 16.91 14.33 -10.97
N PHE A 68 16.34 14.35 -12.17
CA PHE A 68 16.83 13.68 -13.35
C PHE A 68 17.40 14.71 -14.35
N PRO A 69 18.67 15.12 -14.20
CA PRO A 69 19.28 16.17 -15.04
C PRO A 69 19.61 15.69 -16.46
N ASN A 70 19.66 14.38 -16.67
CA ASN A 70 20.00 13.76 -17.93
C ASN A 70 18.77 13.11 -18.58
N PRO A 71 18.69 13.07 -19.92
CA PRO A 71 17.62 12.37 -20.62
C PRO A 71 17.67 10.86 -20.37
N SER A 72 16.51 10.22 -20.33
CA SER A 72 16.34 8.75 -20.23
C SER A 72 17.03 8.09 -19.03
N PRO A 73 16.81 8.58 -17.79
CA PRO A 73 17.33 7.91 -16.61
C PRO A 73 16.67 6.52 -16.46
N ARG A 74 17.40 5.57 -15.87
CA ARG A 74 16.90 4.22 -15.60
C ARG A 74 17.10 3.86 -14.12
N PRO A 75 16.35 4.53 -13.21
CA PRO A 75 16.33 4.09 -11.83
C PRO A 75 15.61 2.74 -11.76
N GLU A 76 16.10 1.88 -10.88
CA GLU A 76 15.40 0.71 -10.40
C GLU A 76 14.81 1.07 -9.04
N VAL A 77 13.49 1.12 -8.93
CA VAL A 77 12.78 1.32 -7.66
C VAL A 77 12.04 0.03 -7.36
N ALA A 78 12.17 -0.48 -6.14
CA ALA A 78 11.64 -1.79 -5.80
C ALA A 78 11.36 -1.93 -4.30
N ILE A 79 10.47 -2.86 -3.96
CA ILE A 79 10.28 -3.33 -2.61
C ILE A 79 11.09 -4.61 -2.41
N TRP A 80 11.82 -4.65 -1.30
CA TRP A 80 12.67 -5.76 -0.89
C TRP A 80 12.28 -6.23 0.51
N SER A 81 12.49 -7.52 0.80
CA SER A 81 12.52 -8.01 2.18
C SER A 81 13.92 -7.92 2.76
N GLY A 82 14.04 -8.07 4.08
CA GLY A 82 15.31 -8.25 4.78
C GLY A 82 15.28 -7.70 6.20
N GLN A 83 16.07 -8.30 7.09
CA GLN A 83 16.02 -7.97 8.52
C GLN A 83 16.72 -6.65 8.86
N SER A 84 18.00 -6.53 8.50
CA SER A 84 18.81 -5.34 8.79
C SER A 84 19.17 -4.55 7.54
N ALA A 85 18.92 -5.09 6.35
CA ALA A 85 19.18 -4.48 5.05
C ALA A 85 18.36 -5.20 3.96
N PRO A 86 18.14 -4.58 2.78
CA PRO A 86 17.51 -5.26 1.64
C PRO A 86 18.29 -6.53 1.25
N SER A 87 17.61 -7.68 1.17
CA SER A 87 18.22 -8.98 0.85
C SER A 87 17.57 -9.71 -0.32
N GLN A 88 16.24 -9.69 -0.42
CA GLN A 88 15.50 -10.36 -1.50
C GLN A 88 14.51 -9.40 -2.16
N LEU A 89 14.53 -9.33 -3.49
CA LEU A 89 13.58 -8.55 -4.28
C LEU A 89 12.18 -9.18 -4.16
N LEU A 90 11.18 -8.37 -3.81
CA LEU A 90 9.78 -8.80 -3.78
C LEU A 90 9.02 -8.31 -5.00
N THR A 91 9.13 -7.01 -5.31
CA THR A 91 8.49 -6.44 -6.51
C THR A 91 9.26 -5.22 -7.02
N SER A 92 9.29 -5.07 -8.35
CA SER A 92 9.85 -3.89 -9.01
C SER A 92 8.74 -2.91 -9.34
N LEU A 93 8.99 -1.62 -9.13
CA LEU A 93 8.02 -0.56 -9.37
C LEU A 93 8.32 0.15 -10.69
N THR A 94 7.26 0.57 -11.38
CA THR A 94 7.33 1.25 -12.67
C THR A 94 6.88 2.69 -12.52
N ALA A 95 7.64 3.62 -13.08
CA ALA A 95 7.27 5.03 -13.11
C ALA A 95 5.98 5.24 -13.92
N THR A 96 5.06 6.05 -13.41
CA THR A 96 3.78 6.33 -14.10
C THR A 96 3.89 7.43 -15.15
N GLY A 97 5.07 8.03 -15.32
CA GLY A 97 5.30 9.16 -16.22
C GLY A 97 6.78 9.38 -16.52
N PRO A 98 7.10 10.38 -17.36
CA PRO A 98 8.48 10.69 -17.73
C PRO A 98 9.30 11.15 -16.53
N LEU A 99 10.53 10.64 -16.44
CA LEU A 99 11.48 10.99 -15.39
C LEU A 99 12.41 12.10 -15.92
N THR A 100 12.09 13.36 -15.66
CA THR A 100 12.87 14.50 -16.17
C THR A 100 12.83 15.68 -15.19
N GLY A 101 14.00 16.29 -14.95
CA GLY A 101 14.13 17.45 -14.06
C GLY A 101 13.95 17.11 -12.58
N ALA A 102 13.85 18.15 -11.76
CA ALA A 102 13.60 18.04 -10.32
C ALA A 102 12.10 18.01 -10.04
N GLY A 103 11.65 17.06 -9.22
CA GLY A 103 10.24 16.93 -8.87
C GLY A 103 9.92 15.70 -8.05
N GLU A 104 8.63 15.47 -7.87
CA GLU A 104 8.07 14.25 -7.29
C GLU A 104 7.68 13.30 -8.42
N PHE A 105 8.09 12.04 -8.29
CA PHE A 105 7.86 11.01 -9.30
C PHE A 105 7.17 9.83 -8.65
N THR A 106 6.11 9.36 -9.31
CA THR A 106 5.27 8.29 -8.81
C THR A 106 5.63 6.97 -9.49
N PHE A 107 5.70 5.93 -8.69
CA PHE A 107 5.98 4.56 -9.06
C PHE A 107 4.85 3.66 -8.54
N ILE A 108 4.49 2.65 -9.32
CA ILE A 108 3.45 1.67 -8.96
C ILE A 108 3.98 0.25 -9.19
N SER A 109 3.48 -0.72 -8.43
CA SER A 109 3.72 -2.13 -8.74
C SER A 109 2.99 -2.52 -10.04
N PRO A 110 3.52 -3.46 -10.84
CA PRO A 110 2.90 -3.93 -12.07
C PRO A 110 1.60 -4.72 -11.85
N GLY A 111 1.37 -5.16 -10.60
CA GLY A 111 0.14 -5.79 -10.15
C GLY A 111 -0.15 -5.42 -8.70
N GLU A 112 -1.11 -6.10 -8.10
CA GLU A 112 -1.38 -5.98 -6.67
C GLU A 112 -0.17 -6.44 -5.85
N PHE A 113 0.15 -5.68 -4.80
CA PHE A 113 1.21 -6.02 -3.87
C PHE A 113 0.74 -5.68 -2.47
N VAL A 114 0.74 -6.67 -1.59
CA VAL A 114 0.32 -6.54 -0.20
C VAL A 114 1.55 -6.39 0.69
N LEU A 115 1.53 -5.35 1.53
CA LEU A 115 2.44 -5.15 2.63
C LEU A 115 1.82 -5.82 3.85
N GLU A 116 2.24 -7.05 4.11
CA GLU A 116 1.68 -7.89 5.18
C GLU A 116 2.08 -7.36 6.56
N GLY A 117 1.12 -7.47 7.48
CA GLY A 117 1.26 -7.03 8.86
C GLY A 117 2.46 -7.69 9.57
N GLY A 118 3.21 -6.90 10.32
CA GLY A 118 4.35 -7.38 11.11
C GLY A 118 5.59 -7.74 10.28
N ARG A 119 5.54 -7.61 8.95
CA ARG A 119 6.71 -7.84 8.09
C ARG A 119 7.53 -6.58 7.87
N ARG A 120 8.83 -6.81 7.66
CA ARG A 120 9.81 -5.77 7.34
C ARG A 120 10.03 -5.68 5.84
N TYR A 121 9.97 -4.45 5.35
CA TYR A 121 10.17 -4.11 3.96
C TYR A 121 11.22 -3.03 3.80
N TRP A 122 11.79 -2.97 2.61
CA TRP A 122 12.72 -1.94 2.20
C TRP A 122 12.29 -1.35 0.87
N LEU A 123 11.97 -0.05 0.85
CA LEU A 123 11.90 0.70 -0.39
C LEU A 123 13.32 1.01 -0.84
N ARG A 124 13.78 0.28 -1.84
CA ARG A 124 15.14 0.39 -2.38
C ARG A 124 15.12 1.08 -3.73
N MET A 125 16.10 1.95 -3.93
CA MET A 125 16.41 2.53 -5.22
C MET A 125 17.87 2.24 -5.59
N SER A 126 18.08 1.77 -6.82
CA SER A 126 19.38 1.55 -7.47
C SER A 126 19.44 2.23 -8.84
N ALA A 127 20.64 2.43 -9.36
CA ALA A 127 20.82 2.77 -10.77
C ALA A 127 21.17 1.51 -11.56
N GLN A 128 20.66 1.40 -12.79
CA GLN A 128 21.13 0.36 -13.70
C GLN A 128 22.55 0.63 -14.18
N THR A 129 23.33 -0.42 -14.45
CA THR A 129 24.66 -0.31 -15.07
C THR A 129 24.55 0.47 -16.37
N GLY A 130 25.42 1.46 -16.54
CA GLY A 130 25.44 2.31 -17.74
C GLY A 130 24.31 3.36 -17.81
N SER A 131 23.49 3.51 -16.77
CA SER A 131 22.47 4.57 -16.71
C SER A 131 23.09 5.94 -16.37
N PRO A 132 22.54 7.05 -16.89
CA PRO A 132 22.90 8.40 -16.44
C PRO A 132 22.66 8.58 -14.94
N GLN A 133 23.51 9.38 -14.29
CA GLN A 133 23.35 9.73 -12.88
C GLN A 133 22.06 10.53 -12.65
N PHE A 134 21.47 10.33 -11.48
CA PHE A 134 20.29 11.06 -10.99
C PHE A 134 20.43 11.34 -9.49
N LEU A 135 19.68 12.29 -8.97
CA LEU A 135 19.79 12.68 -7.56
C LEU A 135 18.53 12.27 -6.80
N TRP A 136 18.71 11.71 -5.61
CA TRP A 136 17.62 11.60 -4.64
C TRP A 136 17.60 12.90 -3.83
N SER A 137 16.47 13.59 -3.87
CA SER A 137 16.26 14.78 -3.05
C SER A 137 15.96 14.38 -1.61
N ALA A 138 16.52 15.14 -0.68
CA ALA A 138 16.58 14.76 0.71
C ALA A 138 16.41 15.95 1.66
N THR A 139 16.06 15.63 2.90
CA THR A 139 15.95 16.55 4.02
C THR A 139 17.18 16.40 4.94
N SER A 140 17.62 17.51 5.54
CA SER A 140 18.79 17.55 6.44
C SER A 140 18.58 16.65 7.65
N ILE A 141 19.47 15.66 7.87
CA ILE A 141 19.50 14.90 9.14
C ILE A 141 20.12 15.73 10.27
N ASN A 142 20.93 16.73 9.93
CA ASN A 142 21.70 17.56 10.85
C ASN A 142 20.97 18.84 11.29
N ALA A 143 19.78 19.11 10.76
CA ALA A 143 18.86 19.99 11.45
C ALA A 143 18.34 19.20 12.65
N ALA A 144 18.87 19.46 13.84
CA ALA A 144 18.30 18.92 15.07
C ALA A 144 16.77 19.12 15.02
N GLY A 145 16.02 18.01 14.97
CA GLY A 145 14.56 18.03 14.85
C GLY A 145 13.94 17.68 13.49
N ALA A 146 14.70 17.19 12.50
CA ALA A 146 14.08 16.60 11.31
C ALA A 146 13.26 15.36 11.71
N PRO A 147 11.93 15.36 11.54
CA PRO A 147 11.09 14.27 12.02
C PRO A 147 11.45 12.95 11.35
N ASP A 148 11.22 11.84 12.05
CA ASP A 148 11.19 10.54 11.39
C ASP A 148 10.01 10.48 10.42
N PRO A 149 10.13 9.75 9.29
CA PRO A 149 8.99 9.48 8.44
C PRO A 149 7.80 8.99 9.26
N THR A 150 6.64 9.57 8.99
CA THR A 150 5.39 9.26 9.68
C THR A 150 4.50 8.38 8.81
N GLY A 151 3.59 7.64 9.42
CA GLY A 151 2.65 6.76 8.75
C GLY A 151 2.19 5.66 9.70
N VAL A 152 1.45 4.69 9.17
CA VAL A 152 1.03 3.51 9.95
C VAL A 152 2.16 2.53 10.20
N ALA A 153 3.16 2.48 9.31
CA ALA A 153 4.33 1.62 9.46
C ALA A 153 5.41 2.30 10.33
N GLN A 154 6.16 1.49 11.08
CA GLN A 154 7.30 1.95 11.84
C GLN A 154 8.51 2.19 10.91
N TYR A 155 9.14 3.34 11.03
CA TYR A 155 10.41 3.62 10.35
C TYR A 155 11.57 2.84 10.99
N LEU A 156 12.31 2.07 10.18
CA LEU A 156 13.46 1.27 10.65
C LEU A 156 14.82 1.93 10.41
N GLY A 157 14.85 2.99 9.61
CA GLY A 157 16.09 3.68 9.27
C GLY A 157 16.35 3.78 7.78
N PHE A 158 17.50 4.36 7.48
CA PHE A 158 17.98 4.61 6.13
C PHE A 158 19.32 3.92 5.92
N LEU A 159 19.48 3.24 4.78
CA LEU A 159 20.71 2.59 4.38
C LEU A 159 21.19 3.11 3.03
N ALA A 160 22.51 3.20 2.90
CA ALA A 160 23.18 3.40 1.63
C ALA A 160 24.48 2.60 1.63
N ASN A 161 24.78 1.92 0.54
CA ASN A 161 26.06 1.21 0.35
C ASN A 161 26.94 1.85 -0.73
N GLY A 162 26.63 3.10 -1.11
CA GLY A 162 27.43 3.96 -1.99
C GLY A 162 27.95 5.19 -1.25
N ALA A 163 27.87 6.36 -1.87
CA ALA A 163 28.23 7.61 -1.21
C ALA A 163 27.39 7.80 0.07
N PRO A 164 28.02 7.92 1.26
CA PRO A 164 27.29 8.14 2.50
C PRO A 164 26.48 9.43 2.38
N SER A 165 25.21 9.36 2.78
CA SER A 165 24.28 10.48 2.76
C SER A 165 23.86 10.77 4.19
N GLY A 166 24.30 11.90 4.74
CA GLY A 166 23.81 12.42 6.02
C GLY A 166 22.44 13.07 5.89
N PHE A 167 21.56 12.55 5.05
CA PHE A 167 20.26 13.13 4.72
C PHE A 167 19.20 12.04 4.64
N LYS A 168 18.01 12.29 5.18
CA LYS A 168 16.85 11.41 4.98
C LYS A 168 16.24 11.74 3.63
N ASN A 169 16.12 10.77 2.73
CA ASN A 169 15.49 11.06 1.45
C ASN A 169 13.99 11.34 1.61
N ARG A 170 13.42 12.08 0.67
CA ARG A 170 11.99 12.42 0.70
C ARG A 170 11.20 11.42 -0.14
N PHE A 171 10.25 10.75 0.50
CA PHE A 171 9.45 9.68 -0.09
C PHE A 171 8.07 9.59 0.57
N GLN A 172 7.16 8.87 -0.07
CA GLN A 172 5.91 8.41 0.51
C GLN A 172 5.48 7.10 -0.12
N ILE A 173 5.01 6.17 0.71
CA ILE A 173 4.27 4.99 0.31
C ILE A 173 2.84 5.24 0.76
N VAL A 174 1.89 5.21 -0.17
CA VAL A 174 0.47 5.15 0.17
C VAL A 174 -0.02 3.72 0.04
N GLY A 175 -1.02 3.38 0.83
CA GLY A 175 -1.67 2.08 0.77
C GLY A 175 -3.09 2.17 1.31
N TRP A 176 -3.84 1.11 1.10
CA TRP A 176 -5.16 0.96 1.70
C TRP A 176 -5.11 -0.27 2.59
N PRO A 177 -5.69 -0.21 3.81
CA PRO A 177 -5.94 -1.42 4.57
C PRO A 177 -6.57 -2.46 3.66
N VAL A 178 -5.99 -3.66 3.60
CA VAL A 178 -6.70 -4.79 3.01
C VAL A 178 -7.92 -4.97 3.90
N ARG A 179 -9.11 -4.69 3.35
CA ARG A 179 -10.33 -5.01 4.07
C ARG A 179 -10.36 -6.51 4.21
N CYS A 180 -10.39 -6.94 5.44
CA CYS A 180 -10.57 -8.32 5.80
C CYS A 180 -11.98 -8.69 5.35
N GLY A 181 -12.10 -9.43 4.23
CA GLY A 181 -13.42 -9.75 3.67
C GLY A 181 -14.32 -10.48 4.67
N ALA A 182 -13.74 -11.11 5.69
CA ALA A 182 -14.46 -11.78 6.76
C ALA A 182 -14.76 -10.90 7.99
N ASP A 183 -14.23 -9.68 8.10
CA ASP A 183 -14.61 -8.71 9.14
C ASP A 183 -15.86 -7.98 8.63
N LEU A 184 -17.00 -8.44 9.10
CA LEU A 184 -18.32 -8.08 8.62
C LEU A 184 -19.13 -7.32 9.67
N THR A 185 -18.86 -7.54 10.95
CA THR A 185 -19.65 -6.99 12.04
C THR A 185 -18.89 -6.90 13.37
N GLY A 186 -19.07 -5.80 14.10
CA GLY A 186 -18.62 -5.70 15.49
C GLY A 186 -19.58 -6.31 16.50
N SER A 187 -20.71 -6.89 16.06
CA SER A 187 -21.65 -7.58 16.95
C SER A 187 -22.49 -8.63 16.22
N SER A 188 -22.80 -9.74 16.90
CA SER A 188 -23.77 -10.75 16.44
C SER A 188 -25.22 -10.42 16.82
N ASP A 189 -25.46 -9.38 17.62
CA ASP A 189 -26.81 -8.95 18.02
C ASP A 189 -27.36 -7.93 17.02
N PRO A 190 -28.45 -8.23 16.27
CA PRO A 190 -29.06 -7.31 15.31
C PRO A 190 -29.52 -5.97 15.90
N ASP A 191 -29.75 -5.91 17.21
CA ASP A 191 -30.19 -4.70 17.91
C ASP A 191 -29.00 -3.91 18.51
N ALA A 192 -27.78 -4.45 18.46
CA ALA A 192 -26.60 -3.81 19.02
C ALA A 192 -25.95 -2.81 18.05
N PRO A 193 -25.38 -1.70 18.57
CA PRO A 193 -24.48 -0.86 17.78
C PRO A 193 -23.31 -1.69 17.25
N GLY A 194 -23.06 -1.62 15.94
CA GLY A 194 -21.99 -2.39 15.29
C GLY A 194 -22.47 -3.58 14.46
N TYR A 195 -23.76 -3.95 14.54
CA TYR A 195 -24.31 -4.99 13.67
C TYR A 195 -24.21 -4.63 12.19
N GLY A 196 -23.55 -5.48 11.40
CA GLY A 196 -23.25 -5.25 9.98
C GLY A 196 -22.23 -4.13 9.73
N VAL A 197 -21.45 -3.76 10.75
CA VAL A 197 -20.39 -2.77 10.64
C VAL A 197 -19.06 -3.42 11.04
N PRO A 198 -18.11 -3.59 10.11
CA PRO A 198 -16.79 -4.14 10.40
C PRO A 198 -16.07 -3.35 11.51
N ASP A 199 -15.39 -4.04 12.42
CA ASP A 199 -14.74 -3.45 13.60
C ASP A 199 -13.20 -3.62 13.62
N GLY A 200 -12.65 -4.30 12.62
CA GLY A 200 -11.23 -4.58 12.45
C GLY A 200 -10.78 -5.91 13.03
N VAL A 201 -11.69 -6.72 13.58
CA VAL A 201 -11.43 -8.04 14.14
C VAL A 201 -12.32 -9.06 13.43
N VAL A 202 -11.79 -10.25 13.13
CA VAL A 202 -12.64 -11.38 12.76
C VAL A 202 -12.80 -12.26 13.97
N ASP A 203 -14.01 -12.31 14.50
CA ASP A 203 -14.37 -13.15 15.62
C ASP A 203 -15.70 -13.89 15.40
N ILE A 204 -16.20 -14.53 16.44
CA ILE A 204 -17.42 -15.34 16.38
C ILE A 204 -18.66 -14.55 15.97
N SER A 205 -18.65 -13.23 16.16
CA SER A 205 -19.70 -12.31 15.72
C SER A 205 -19.79 -12.28 14.20
N ASP A 206 -18.65 -12.16 13.52
CA ASP A 206 -18.56 -12.24 12.07
C ASP A 206 -19.01 -13.57 11.53
N PHE A 207 -18.66 -14.66 12.20
CA PHE A 207 -19.07 -16.00 11.76
C PHE A 207 -20.59 -16.17 11.76
N PHE A 208 -21.26 -15.76 12.84
CA PHE A 208 -22.72 -15.86 12.90
C PHE A 208 -23.39 -14.92 11.91
N TYR A 209 -22.89 -13.69 11.80
CA TYR A 209 -23.42 -12.73 10.84
C TYR A 209 -23.22 -13.20 9.39
N PHE A 210 -22.03 -13.72 9.04
CA PHE A 210 -21.75 -14.32 7.74
C PHE A 210 -22.73 -15.45 7.44
N LEU A 211 -22.94 -16.39 8.37
CA LEU A 211 -23.89 -17.50 8.16
C LEU A 211 -25.32 -17.00 7.92
N ASP A 212 -25.77 -15.99 8.67
CA ASP A 212 -27.09 -15.40 8.47
C ASP A 212 -27.20 -14.75 7.09
N GLN A 213 -26.19 -13.99 6.65
CA GLN A 213 -26.16 -13.37 5.32
C GLN A 213 -26.03 -14.40 4.19
N PHE A 214 -25.23 -15.44 4.38
CA PHE A 214 -24.97 -16.50 3.43
C PHE A 214 -26.24 -17.32 3.17
N VAL A 215 -26.94 -17.74 4.23
CA VAL A 215 -28.21 -18.48 4.12
C VAL A 215 -29.32 -17.59 3.54
N ALA A 216 -29.29 -16.29 3.81
CA ALA A 216 -30.21 -15.32 3.21
C ALA A 216 -29.93 -15.03 1.73
N GLY A 217 -28.81 -15.50 1.18
CA GLY A 217 -28.42 -15.24 -0.21
C GLY A 217 -27.98 -13.80 -0.47
N ASN A 218 -27.45 -13.11 0.54
CA ASN A 218 -27.04 -11.71 0.42
C ASN A 218 -25.67 -11.58 -0.27
N LEU A 219 -25.70 -11.44 -1.60
CA LEU A 219 -24.51 -11.23 -2.43
C LEU A 219 -23.73 -9.95 -2.11
N GLU A 220 -24.33 -8.94 -1.47
CA GLU A 220 -23.57 -7.71 -1.14
C GLU A 220 -22.60 -7.94 0.01
N VAL A 221 -22.87 -8.94 0.87
CA VAL A 221 -22.13 -9.17 2.10
C VAL A 221 -21.37 -10.50 2.10
N ALA A 222 -21.98 -11.56 1.57
CA ALA A 222 -21.47 -12.92 1.69
C ALA A 222 -20.73 -13.44 0.44
N ASP A 223 -20.79 -12.72 -0.68
CA ASP A 223 -19.94 -12.97 -1.87
C ASP A 223 -18.58 -12.32 -1.60
N LEU A 224 -17.63 -13.14 -1.16
CA LEU A 224 -16.30 -12.72 -0.70
C LEU A 224 -15.21 -13.11 -1.69
N THR A 225 -15.43 -14.14 -2.51
CA THR A 225 -14.41 -14.67 -3.41
C THR A 225 -15.01 -15.40 -4.62
N GLY A 226 -14.34 -15.29 -5.77
CA GLY A 226 -14.63 -16.12 -6.94
C GLY A 226 -13.86 -17.44 -6.97
N SER A 227 -13.04 -17.72 -5.94
CA SER A 227 -12.30 -18.97 -5.84
C SER A 227 -11.90 -19.31 -4.41
N SER A 228 -11.93 -20.61 -4.08
CA SER A 228 -11.35 -21.15 -2.85
C SER A 228 -9.85 -21.49 -2.97
N ASP A 229 -9.26 -21.34 -4.17
CA ASP A 229 -7.84 -21.57 -4.40
C ASP A 229 -7.04 -20.29 -4.11
N MET A 230 -6.17 -20.30 -3.09
CA MET A 230 -5.34 -19.15 -2.69
C MET A 230 -4.40 -18.65 -3.79
N ASP A 231 -4.02 -19.49 -4.75
CA ASP A 231 -3.15 -19.08 -5.86
C ASP A 231 -3.96 -18.48 -7.02
N SER A 232 -5.30 -18.46 -6.92
CA SER A 232 -6.19 -17.90 -7.92
C SER A 232 -6.18 -16.37 -7.89
N PRO A 233 -6.19 -15.69 -9.05
CA PRO A 233 -6.39 -14.24 -9.11
C PRO A 233 -7.77 -13.79 -8.63
N TRP A 234 -8.71 -14.72 -8.41
CA TRP A 234 -10.06 -14.46 -7.91
C TRP A 234 -10.20 -14.72 -6.40
N TYR A 235 -9.13 -15.13 -5.72
CA TYR A 235 -9.14 -15.33 -4.28
C TYR A 235 -9.30 -13.99 -3.53
N GLY A 236 -10.35 -13.87 -2.72
CA GLY A 236 -10.72 -12.65 -2.01
C GLY A 236 -11.33 -11.55 -2.88
N ALA A 237 -11.77 -11.90 -4.10
CA ALA A 237 -12.46 -10.99 -5.01
C ALA A 237 -13.87 -11.53 -5.32
N PRO A 238 -14.95 -10.82 -4.93
CA PRO A 238 -16.34 -11.25 -5.20
C PRO A 238 -16.61 -11.48 -6.70
N ASP A 239 -17.40 -12.51 -7.05
CA ASP A 239 -17.67 -12.89 -8.45
C ASP A 239 -19.15 -12.88 -8.87
N GLY A 240 -20.04 -12.52 -7.95
CA GLY A 240 -21.49 -12.47 -8.15
C GLY A 240 -22.19 -13.82 -7.91
N VAL A 241 -21.49 -14.85 -7.43
CA VAL A 241 -22.02 -16.17 -7.14
C VAL A 241 -21.76 -16.52 -5.69
N LEU A 242 -22.82 -16.77 -4.93
CA LEU A 242 -22.69 -17.25 -3.55
C LEU A 242 -22.58 -18.78 -3.53
N ASP A 243 -21.40 -19.30 -3.22
CA ASP A 243 -21.17 -20.75 -3.15
C ASP A 243 -20.20 -21.18 -2.03
N LEU A 244 -19.73 -22.43 -2.07
CA LEU A 244 -18.84 -22.96 -1.03
C LEU A 244 -17.45 -22.28 -1.02
N SER A 245 -17.08 -21.61 -2.11
CA SER A 245 -15.83 -20.85 -2.19
C SER A 245 -15.84 -19.69 -1.20
N ASP A 246 -16.95 -18.96 -1.09
CA ASP A 246 -17.12 -17.88 -0.10
C ASP A 246 -17.04 -18.38 1.32
N LEU A 247 -17.70 -19.51 1.62
CA LEU A 247 -17.65 -20.13 2.93
C LEU A 247 -16.22 -20.56 3.28
N PHE A 248 -15.50 -21.19 2.35
CA PHE A 248 -14.13 -21.61 2.61
C PHE A 248 -13.17 -20.43 2.76
N TYR A 249 -13.33 -19.38 1.96
CA TYR A 249 -12.56 -18.15 2.11
C TYR A 249 -12.86 -17.47 3.45
N PHE A 250 -14.13 -17.36 3.85
CA PHE A 250 -14.50 -16.84 5.16
C PHE A 250 -13.82 -17.62 6.28
N LEU A 251 -13.90 -18.96 6.24
CA LEU A 251 -13.31 -19.81 7.27
C LEU A 251 -11.79 -19.68 7.32
N ASP A 252 -11.13 -19.58 6.17
CA ASP A 252 -9.69 -19.32 6.09
C ASP A 252 -9.33 -18.02 6.83
N ARG A 253 -9.99 -16.91 6.46
CA ARG A 253 -9.81 -15.61 7.12
C ARG A 253 -10.21 -15.63 8.60
N PHE A 254 -11.22 -16.41 8.99
CA PHE A 254 -11.64 -16.56 10.38
C PHE A 254 -10.57 -17.22 11.25
N PHE A 255 -9.84 -18.19 10.73
CA PHE A 255 -8.74 -18.84 11.45
C PHE A 255 -7.42 -18.07 11.37
N GLU A 256 -7.15 -17.39 10.26
CA GLU A 256 -5.93 -16.59 10.06
C GLU A 256 -6.02 -15.19 10.70
N GLY A 257 -7.24 -14.71 10.94
CA GLY A 257 -7.54 -13.32 11.28
C GLY A 257 -7.41 -12.40 10.06
N CYS A 258 -7.43 -11.09 10.31
CA CYS A 258 -7.23 -10.09 9.27
C CYS A 258 -5.75 -9.94 8.90
N ARG A 259 -5.32 -10.81 7.98
CA ARG A 259 -4.05 -10.78 7.26
C ARG A 259 -4.31 -11.06 5.78
#